data_AF-A0A9R1H8P0-F1
#
_entry.id   AF-A0A9R1H8P0-F1
#
_cell.length_a   1.000
_cell.length_b   1.000
_cell.length_c   1.000
_cell.angle_alpha   90.00
_cell.angle_beta   90.00
_cell.angle_gamma   90.00
#
_symmetry.space_group_name_H-M   'P 1'
#
loop_
_entity.id
_entity.type
_entity.pdbx_description
1 polymer ?
#
loop_
_entity_poly.entity_id
_entity_poly.type
_entity_poly.pdbx_seq_one_letter_code
_entity_poly.pdbx_strand_id
1 'polypeptide(L)'
;MSLISTALVLLVPLGLYLYMWSSTRSRSNDPASVLPTKWPIVGMLPGLVANIYNFHEYSYALLAGSGLNFNGDGPPGAGMRFFITCDPANIQHIFTTNYSNFPKGAEFAAIFDIMAGGFFTIDGELWRLRRMKFVGVISSPRFADRVAAHCHDKVKNHLLPLLARMASTSTSFDMQEVMARLMFDITTMTVFGVDPGFLSLDMPPIDASLAMDTVMEVGFLRHTMPASLWKTLRWLNIGPERRLHEANRVLRRFVVDTMERGKTNGGQYEDEENCPKELALYLSTSMTQTTLTMTCSVGHSLASCSLGGTQSAQLCHGYSTASPRTLMSCQSSVMNSHLLQRTK
;
A
#
# COMPACT_ATOMS: atom_id res chain seq x y z
N MET A 1 -47.60 18.69 5.37
CA MET A 1 -46.33 18.17 5.96
C MET A 1 -45.63 17.13 5.09
N SER A 2 -46.35 16.28 4.35
CA SER A 2 -45.76 15.25 3.45
C SER A 2 -44.96 15.82 2.27
N LEU A 3 -45.47 16.85 1.58
CA LEU A 3 -44.82 17.44 0.39
C LEU A 3 -43.47 18.13 0.68
N ILE A 4 -43.34 18.77 1.86
CA ILE A 4 -42.10 19.43 2.29
C ILE A 4 -41.03 18.37 2.60
N SER A 5 -41.44 17.25 3.21
CA SER A 5 -40.54 16.13 3.50
C SER A 5 -40.03 15.46 2.23
N THR A 6 -40.90 15.20 1.24
CA THR A 6 -40.49 14.60 -0.04
C THR A 6 -39.63 15.54 -0.89
N ALA A 7 -39.90 16.85 -0.86
CA ALA A 7 -39.09 17.84 -1.56
C ALA A 7 -37.68 17.95 -0.95
N LEU A 8 -37.55 17.95 0.39
CA LEU A 8 -36.25 17.90 1.06
C LEU A 8 -35.47 16.61 0.72
N VAL A 9 -36.16 15.47 0.65
CA VAL A 9 -35.54 14.18 0.32
C VAL A 9 -34.98 14.13 -1.12
N LEU A 10 -35.55 14.90 -2.06
CA LEU A 10 -35.08 14.91 -3.46
C LEU A 10 -34.16 16.10 -3.79
N LEU A 11 -34.42 17.28 -3.23
CA LEU A 11 -33.65 18.49 -3.50
C LEU A 11 -32.30 18.49 -2.79
N VAL A 12 -32.18 17.87 -1.61
CA VAL A 12 -30.88 17.77 -0.91
C VAL A 12 -29.89 16.88 -1.68
N PRO A 13 -30.24 15.65 -2.11
CA PRO A 13 -29.36 14.85 -2.95
C PRO A 13 -29.08 15.49 -4.31
N LEU A 14 -30.08 16.13 -4.93
CA LEU A 14 -29.90 16.82 -6.21
C LEU A 14 -28.96 18.03 -6.06
N GLY A 15 -29.08 18.81 -4.98
CA GLY A 15 -28.18 19.91 -4.67
C GLY A 15 -26.76 19.44 -4.36
N LEU A 16 -26.60 18.35 -3.59
CA LEU A 16 -25.30 17.72 -3.35
C LEU A 16 -24.69 17.18 -4.66
N TYR A 17 -25.49 16.57 -5.52
CA TYR A 17 -25.07 16.07 -6.83
C TYR A 17 -24.61 17.21 -7.75
N LEU A 18 -25.40 18.28 -7.86
CA LEU A 18 -25.05 19.46 -8.66
C LEU A 18 -23.83 20.19 -8.11
N TYR A 19 -23.66 20.22 -6.77
CA TYR A 19 -22.46 20.77 -6.15
C TYR A 19 -21.23 19.90 -6.46
N MET A 20 -21.29 18.59 -6.26
CA MET A 20 -20.20 17.67 -6.63
C MET A 20 -19.84 17.79 -8.11
N TRP A 21 -20.85 17.96 -8.97
CA TRP A 21 -20.66 18.22 -10.41
C TRP A 21 -20.01 19.58 -10.69
N SER A 22 -20.37 20.63 -9.95
CA SER A 22 -19.78 21.96 -10.10
C SER A 22 -18.37 22.05 -9.52
N SER A 23 -18.09 21.37 -8.41
CA SER A 23 -16.78 21.36 -7.74
C SER A 23 -15.74 20.56 -8.52
N THR A 24 -16.17 19.48 -9.19
CA THR A 24 -15.31 18.73 -10.12
C THR A 24 -15.00 19.55 -11.38
N ARG A 25 -15.88 20.46 -11.79
CA ARG A 25 -15.72 21.31 -12.98
C ARG A 25 -15.01 22.64 -12.72
N SER A 26 -15.14 23.21 -11.53
CA SER A 26 -14.51 24.47 -11.13
C SER A 26 -13.08 24.24 -10.64
N ARG A 27 -12.19 23.81 -11.54
CA ARG A 27 -10.73 23.91 -11.34
C ARG A 27 -10.32 25.37 -11.51
N SER A 28 -10.47 26.15 -10.45
CA SER A 28 -9.82 27.45 -10.31
C SER A 28 -8.34 27.23 -10.00
N ASN A 29 -7.43 27.96 -10.65
CA ASN A 29 -5.99 27.90 -10.40
C ASN A 29 -5.56 28.67 -9.13
N ASP A 30 -6.50 29.16 -8.33
CA ASP A 30 -6.21 29.90 -7.10
C ASP A 30 -5.99 28.92 -5.91
N PRO A 31 -4.79 28.88 -5.29
CA PRO A 31 -4.51 28.01 -4.15
C PRO A 31 -5.41 28.28 -2.93
N ALA A 32 -5.98 29.48 -2.80
CA ALA A 32 -6.94 29.78 -1.72
C ALA A 32 -8.32 29.13 -1.93
N SER A 33 -8.67 28.78 -3.17
CA SER A 33 -9.94 28.13 -3.53
C SER A 33 -9.98 26.62 -3.24
N VAL A 34 -8.86 26.05 -2.77
CA VAL A 34 -8.69 24.60 -2.55
C VAL A 34 -9.20 24.15 -1.17
N LEU A 35 -9.28 25.07 -0.19
CA LEU A 35 -9.71 24.76 1.16
C LEU A 35 -11.17 24.29 1.19
N PRO A 36 -11.49 23.15 1.83
CA PRO A 36 -12.83 22.63 1.86
C PRO A 36 -13.73 23.56 2.68
N THR A 37 -14.92 23.85 2.16
CA THR A 37 -15.93 24.63 2.88
C THR A 37 -16.38 23.89 4.14
N LYS A 38 -16.37 24.57 5.29
CA LYS A 38 -16.86 24.03 6.55
C LYS A 38 -18.35 24.30 6.70
N TRP A 39 -19.17 23.27 6.48
CA TRP A 39 -20.63 23.36 6.59
C TRP A 39 -21.10 23.12 8.04
N PRO A 40 -22.21 23.75 8.49
CA PRO A 40 -22.70 23.60 9.86
C PRO A 40 -23.05 22.16 10.27
N ILE A 41 -23.57 21.35 9.34
CA ILE A 41 -24.08 19.99 9.64
C ILE A 41 -23.07 18.91 9.27
N VAL A 42 -22.44 19.02 8.09
CA VAL A 42 -21.58 17.98 7.53
C VAL A 42 -20.09 18.29 7.63
N GLY A 43 -19.72 19.42 8.22
CA GLY A 43 -18.33 19.85 8.33
C GLY A 43 -17.68 20.01 6.95
N MET A 44 -16.43 19.57 6.84
CA MET A 44 -15.66 19.56 5.59
C MET A 44 -15.83 18.26 4.78
N LEU A 45 -16.65 17.31 5.26
CA LEU A 45 -16.84 15.98 4.66
C LEU A 45 -17.16 16.02 3.16
N PRO A 46 -18.07 16.88 2.64
CA PRO A 46 -18.39 16.87 1.21
C PRO A 46 -17.20 17.18 0.31
N GLY A 47 -16.35 18.15 0.72
CA GLY A 47 -15.15 18.52 -0.03
C GLY A 47 -14.11 17.39 -0.07
N LEU A 48 -13.97 16.67 1.04
CA LEU A 48 -13.06 15.51 1.14
C LEU A 48 -13.55 14.35 0.27
N VAL A 49 -14.84 14.02 0.35
CA VAL A 49 -15.44 12.92 -0.43
C VAL A 49 -15.40 13.22 -1.92
N ALA A 50 -15.67 14.46 -2.33
CA ALA A 50 -15.59 14.87 -3.74
C ALA A 50 -14.18 14.71 -4.33
N ASN A 51 -13.14 14.80 -3.49
CA ASN A 51 -11.74 14.71 -3.89
C ASN A 51 -11.06 13.40 -3.48
N ILE A 52 -11.81 12.40 -3.00
CA ILE A 52 -11.25 11.17 -2.43
C ILE A 52 -10.42 10.37 -3.45
N TYR A 53 -10.84 10.36 -4.73
CA TYR A 53 -10.13 9.70 -5.82
C TYR A 53 -8.91 10.48 -6.31
N ASN A 54 -8.80 11.77 -5.97
CA ASN A 54 -7.65 12.63 -6.25
C ASN A 54 -6.94 13.03 -4.95
N PHE A 55 -6.97 12.17 -3.94
CA PHE A 55 -6.55 12.50 -2.57
C PHE A 55 -5.14 13.10 -2.51
N HIS A 56 -4.17 12.55 -3.25
CA HIS A 56 -2.79 13.02 -3.23
C HIS A 56 -2.65 14.44 -3.80
N GLU A 57 -3.21 14.69 -4.99
CA GLU A 57 -3.21 16.01 -5.63
C GLU A 57 -3.98 17.04 -4.78
N TYR A 58 -5.12 16.64 -4.24
CA TYR A 58 -5.92 17.49 -3.37
C TYR A 58 -5.19 17.82 -2.07
N SER A 59 -4.55 16.83 -1.44
CA SER A 59 -3.77 17.03 -0.21
C SER A 59 -2.56 17.92 -0.44
N TYR A 60 -1.87 17.77 -1.57
CA TYR A 60 -0.78 18.66 -1.97
C TYR A 60 -1.26 20.10 -2.08
N ALA A 61 -2.32 20.34 -2.86
CA ALA A 61 -2.86 21.68 -3.07
C ALA A 61 -3.40 22.29 -1.75
N LEU A 62 -4.01 21.46 -0.90
CA LEU A 62 -4.51 21.86 0.41
C LEU A 62 -3.38 22.34 1.34
N LEU A 63 -2.31 21.55 1.45
CA LEU A 63 -1.14 21.87 2.28
C LEU A 63 -0.37 23.06 1.71
N ALA A 64 -0.25 23.18 0.39
CA ALA A 64 0.35 24.34 -0.26
C ALA A 64 -0.44 25.62 0.04
N GLY A 65 -1.78 25.55 0.02
CA GLY A 65 -2.66 26.68 0.33
C GLY A 65 -2.77 27.01 1.84
N SER A 66 -2.45 26.07 2.73
CA SER A 66 -2.62 26.21 4.18
C SER A 66 -1.33 26.43 4.96
N GLY A 67 -0.21 26.68 4.28
CA GLY A 67 1.09 26.88 4.95
C GLY A 67 1.63 25.58 5.56
N LEU A 68 1.56 24.49 4.79
CA LEU A 68 2.05 23.14 5.10
C LEU A 68 1.26 22.40 6.19
N ASN A 69 0.20 22.98 6.74
CA ASN A 69 -0.54 22.46 7.88
C ASN A 69 -2.04 22.65 7.69
N PHE A 70 -2.82 21.59 7.83
CA PHE A 70 -4.27 21.63 7.62
C PHE A 70 -5.02 20.90 8.74
N ASN A 71 -6.02 21.57 9.31
CA ASN A 71 -6.96 20.97 10.26
C ASN A 71 -8.29 20.70 9.56
N GLY A 72 -8.66 19.43 9.51
CA GLY A 72 -9.93 18.99 8.96
C GLY A 72 -10.91 18.58 10.04
N ASP A 73 -12.14 19.08 9.93
CA ASP A 73 -13.25 18.76 10.81
C ASP A 73 -14.38 18.08 10.03
N GLY A 74 -14.84 16.95 10.53
CA GLY A 74 -16.05 16.29 10.04
C GLY A 74 -17.34 16.87 10.61
N PRO A 75 -18.47 16.15 10.42
CA PRO A 75 -19.75 16.52 10.99
C PRO A 75 -19.66 16.70 12.53
N PRO A 76 -20.28 17.75 13.12
CA PRO A 76 -20.27 17.94 14.55
C PRO A 76 -20.82 16.72 15.30
N GLY A 77 -20.14 16.30 16.36
CA GLY A 77 -20.51 15.11 17.14
C GLY A 77 -20.11 13.76 16.54
N ALA A 78 -19.58 13.73 15.31
CA ALA A 78 -19.09 12.49 14.69
C ALA A 78 -17.66 12.10 15.13
N GLY A 79 -16.97 12.96 15.89
CA GLY A 79 -15.61 12.71 16.39
C GLY A 79 -14.50 12.79 15.33
N MET A 80 -14.85 12.94 14.06
CA MET A 80 -13.91 12.98 12.93
C MET A 80 -13.13 14.30 12.91
N ARG A 81 -11.88 14.26 13.35
CA ARG A 81 -10.92 15.38 13.29
C ARG A 81 -9.57 14.85 12.83
N PHE A 82 -8.95 15.53 11.88
CA PHE A 82 -7.64 15.13 11.36
C PHE A 82 -6.74 16.34 11.18
N PHE A 83 -5.45 16.13 11.46
CA PHE A 83 -4.40 17.10 11.21
C PHE A 83 -3.46 16.52 10.16
N ILE A 84 -3.26 17.28 9.08
CA ILE A 84 -2.37 16.91 7.98
C ILE A 84 -1.24 17.92 7.97
N THR A 85 0.00 17.44 7.93
CA THR A 85 1.19 18.29 7.92
C THR A 85 2.21 17.75 6.93
N CYS A 86 2.85 18.64 6.19
CA CYS A 86 4.12 18.39 5.49
C CYS A 86 5.25 19.29 6.01
N ASP A 87 5.07 19.94 7.15
CA ASP A 87 6.11 20.70 7.83
C ASP A 87 7.17 19.74 8.44
N PRO A 88 8.46 19.85 8.06
CA PRO A 88 9.53 19.00 8.59
C PRO A 88 9.66 19.04 10.10
N ALA A 89 9.39 20.20 10.75
CA ALA A 89 9.46 20.32 12.19
C ALA A 89 8.38 19.50 12.88
N ASN A 90 7.15 19.51 12.34
CA ASN A 90 6.05 18.70 12.85
C ASN A 90 6.30 17.20 12.60
N ILE A 91 6.85 16.83 11.43
CA ILE A 91 7.22 15.45 11.13
C ILE A 91 8.28 14.95 12.12
N GLN A 92 9.33 15.73 12.38
CA GLN A 92 10.35 15.40 13.37
C GLN A 92 9.75 15.29 14.78
N HIS A 93 8.82 16.17 15.11
CA HIS A 93 8.13 16.13 16.41
C HIS A 93 7.32 14.84 16.59
N ILE A 94 6.50 14.49 15.60
CA ILE A 94 5.60 13.34 15.64
C ILE A 94 6.38 12.02 15.60
N PHE A 95 7.39 11.89 14.74
CA PHE A 95 8.04 10.59 14.51
C PHE A 95 9.34 10.38 15.29
N THR A 96 9.97 11.44 15.81
CA THR A 96 11.29 11.35 16.43
C THR A 96 11.28 11.83 17.88
N THR A 97 10.95 13.10 18.13
CA THR A 97 11.18 13.69 19.47
C THR A 97 10.04 13.40 20.45
N ASN A 98 8.83 13.13 19.97
CA ASN A 98 7.65 12.96 20.82
C ASN A 98 6.75 11.79 20.41
N TYR A 99 7.31 10.76 19.77
CA TYR A 99 6.54 9.66 19.16
C TYR A 99 5.59 8.94 20.14
N SER A 100 5.98 8.81 21.42
CA SER A 100 5.18 8.13 22.44
C SER A 100 3.82 8.78 22.68
N ASN A 101 3.67 10.07 22.35
CA ASN A 101 2.42 10.82 22.47
C ASN A 101 1.53 10.74 21.23
N PHE A 102 1.95 10.04 20.17
CA PHE A 102 1.19 9.86 18.94
C PHE A 102 0.93 8.37 18.64
N PRO A 103 0.26 7.62 19.54
CA PRO A 103 -0.19 6.26 19.23
C PRO A 103 -1.25 6.29 18.12
N LYS A 104 -1.38 5.21 17.37
CA LYS A 104 -2.42 5.10 16.32
C LYS A 104 -3.82 5.08 16.94
N GLY A 105 -3.95 4.42 18.08
CA GLY A 105 -5.15 4.42 18.92
C GLY A 105 -6.22 3.40 18.51
N ALA A 106 -7.23 3.29 19.37
CA ALA A 106 -8.32 2.32 19.21
C ALA A 106 -9.18 2.58 17.98
N GLU A 107 -9.30 3.83 17.53
CA GLU A 107 -10.02 4.18 16.31
C GLU A 107 -9.34 3.60 15.07
N PHE A 108 -8.01 3.76 14.97
CA PHE A 108 -7.22 3.18 13.89
C PHE A 108 -7.31 1.64 13.90
N ALA A 109 -7.24 1.02 15.08
CA ALA A 109 -7.41 -0.42 15.23
C ALA A 109 -8.82 -0.90 14.80
N ALA A 110 -9.86 -0.10 15.04
CA ALA A 110 -11.23 -0.41 14.61
C ALA A 110 -11.41 -0.25 13.09
N ILE A 111 -10.70 0.68 12.46
CA ILE A 111 -10.70 0.86 11.00
C ILE A 111 -10.07 -0.36 10.32
N PHE A 112 -8.99 -0.90 10.87
CA PHE A 112 -8.29 -2.08 10.35
C PHE A 112 -8.59 -3.33 11.18
N ASP A 113 -9.85 -3.54 11.55
CA ASP A 113 -10.25 -4.61 12.47
C ASP A 113 -10.01 -6.02 11.94
N ILE A 114 -9.95 -6.21 10.62
CA ILE A 114 -9.54 -7.48 9.99
C ILE A 114 -8.10 -7.84 10.35
N MET A 115 -7.27 -6.83 10.60
CA MET A 115 -5.88 -6.92 11.06
C MET A 115 -5.76 -6.64 12.57
N ALA A 116 -6.87 -6.63 13.31
CA ALA A 116 -6.88 -6.31 14.73
C ALA A 116 -5.99 -7.24 15.54
N GLY A 117 -5.40 -6.67 16.60
CA GLY A 117 -4.41 -7.39 17.40
C GLY A 117 -3.14 -7.63 16.60
N GLY A 118 -2.89 -6.81 15.59
CA GLY A 118 -1.79 -6.91 14.67
C GLY A 118 -0.64 -5.91 14.87
N PHE A 119 0.61 -6.22 14.49
CA PHE A 119 1.72 -5.27 14.41
C PHE A 119 1.34 -3.91 13.81
N PHE A 120 0.47 -3.87 12.78
CA PHE A 120 -0.02 -2.63 12.20
C PHE A 120 -1.00 -1.85 13.10
N THR A 121 -1.80 -2.55 13.92
CA THR A 121 -2.91 -1.96 14.71
C THR A 121 -2.63 -1.85 16.21
N ILE A 122 -1.58 -2.51 16.73
CA ILE A 122 -1.19 -2.45 18.15
C ILE A 122 -0.32 -1.24 18.42
N ASP A 123 -0.41 -0.74 19.65
CA ASP A 123 0.40 0.38 20.15
C ASP A 123 1.12 -0.01 21.47
N GLY A 124 2.01 0.87 21.93
CA GLY A 124 2.63 0.80 23.23
C GLY A 124 3.53 -0.42 23.44
N GLU A 125 3.45 -1.02 24.62
CA GLU A 125 4.35 -2.10 25.04
C GLU A 125 4.19 -3.36 24.19
N LEU A 126 2.97 -3.70 23.79
CA LEU A 126 2.72 -4.86 22.93
C LEU A 126 3.39 -4.68 21.56
N TRP A 127 3.33 -3.46 21.00
CA TRP A 127 4.04 -3.13 19.76
C TRP A 127 5.56 -3.26 19.93
N ARG A 128 6.11 -2.71 21.02
CA ARG A 128 7.55 -2.78 21.33
C ARG A 128 8.04 -4.22 21.41
N LEU A 129 7.32 -5.08 22.14
CA LEU A 129 7.66 -6.50 22.29
C LEU A 129 7.64 -7.24 20.95
N ARG A 130 6.61 -7.04 20.13
CA ARG A 130 6.55 -7.67 18.80
C ARG A 130 7.64 -7.14 17.86
N ARG A 131 7.93 -5.84 17.91
CA ARG A 131 9.02 -5.24 17.14
C ARG A 131 10.37 -5.83 17.52
N MET A 132 10.64 -6.03 18.80
CA MET A 132 11.90 -6.63 19.25
C MET A 132 12.08 -8.05 18.71
N LYS A 133 11.03 -8.88 18.78
CA LYS A 133 11.06 -10.23 18.19
C LYS A 133 11.28 -10.17 16.68
N PHE A 134 10.50 -9.38 15.96
CA PHE A 134 10.60 -9.26 14.50
C PHE A 134 11.98 -8.74 14.05
N VAL A 135 12.47 -7.66 14.66
CA VAL A 135 13.79 -7.10 14.37
C VAL A 135 14.89 -8.13 14.65
N GLY A 136 14.79 -8.88 15.76
CA GLY A 136 15.74 -9.95 16.08
C GLY A 136 15.81 -11.04 15.00
N VAL A 137 14.67 -11.41 14.41
CA VAL A 137 14.62 -12.38 13.30
C VAL A 137 15.22 -11.79 12.03
N ILE A 138 14.78 -10.61 11.59
CA ILE A 138 15.19 -10.03 10.31
C ILE A 138 16.65 -9.55 10.30
N SER A 139 17.19 -9.17 11.45
CA SER A 139 18.59 -8.73 11.59
C SER A 139 19.57 -9.89 11.72
N SER A 140 19.09 -11.14 11.75
CA SER A 140 19.95 -12.32 11.75
C SER A 140 20.69 -12.47 10.41
N PRO A 141 22.02 -12.66 10.39
CA PRO A 141 22.77 -12.93 9.15
C PRO A 141 22.22 -14.13 8.39
N ARG A 142 21.80 -15.18 9.10
CA ARG A 142 21.19 -16.37 8.49
C ARG A 142 19.89 -16.06 7.77
N PHE A 143 19.09 -15.13 8.29
CA PHE A 143 17.87 -14.69 7.64
C PHE A 143 18.19 -13.88 6.39
N ALA A 144 19.10 -12.92 6.49
CA ALA A 144 19.54 -12.11 5.35
C ALA A 144 20.14 -12.96 4.22
N ASP A 145 21.00 -13.93 4.54
CA ASP A 145 21.60 -14.84 3.56
C ASP A 145 20.54 -15.69 2.85
N ARG A 146 19.54 -16.21 3.60
CA ARG A 146 18.42 -16.97 3.03
C ARG A 146 17.57 -16.14 2.08
N VAL A 147 17.23 -14.91 2.49
CA VAL A 147 16.46 -13.99 1.64
C VAL A 147 17.26 -13.64 0.39
N ALA A 148 18.55 -13.31 0.52
CA ALA A 148 19.42 -13.00 -0.60
C ALA A 148 19.56 -14.16 -1.59
N ALA A 149 19.75 -15.38 -1.08
CA ALA A 149 19.82 -16.59 -1.91
C ALA A 149 18.51 -16.81 -2.69
N HIS A 150 17.36 -16.64 -2.03
CA HIS A 150 16.06 -16.77 -2.70
C HIS A 150 15.81 -15.66 -3.73
N CYS A 151 16.14 -14.40 -3.41
CA CYS A 151 16.05 -13.30 -4.37
C CYS A 151 16.90 -13.59 -5.62
N HIS A 152 18.14 -14.05 -5.43
CA HIS A 152 19.02 -14.41 -6.53
C HIS A 152 18.44 -15.56 -7.37
N ASP A 153 17.91 -16.61 -6.73
CA ASP A 153 17.25 -17.73 -7.39
C ASP A 153 16.04 -17.26 -8.22
N LYS A 154 15.14 -16.47 -7.62
CA LYS A 154 13.97 -15.90 -8.31
C LYS A 154 14.35 -15.03 -9.51
N VAL A 155 15.35 -14.17 -9.36
CA VAL A 155 15.80 -13.32 -10.45
C VAL A 155 16.37 -14.17 -11.59
N LYS A 156 17.28 -15.09 -11.27
CA LYS A 156 17.97 -15.92 -12.25
C LYS A 156 17.03 -16.87 -12.99
N ASN A 157 16.14 -17.54 -12.27
CA ASN A 157 15.37 -18.66 -12.79
C ASN A 157 13.94 -18.27 -13.22
N HIS A 158 13.41 -17.13 -12.78
CA HIS A 158 12.05 -16.70 -13.11
C HIS A 158 12.01 -15.34 -13.82
N LEU A 159 12.57 -14.29 -13.22
CA LEU A 159 12.48 -12.94 -13.77
C LEU A 159 13.21 -12.81 -15.12
N LEU A 160 14.48 -13.22 -15.18
CA LEU A 160 15.28 -13.09 -16.39
C LEU A 160 14.71 -13.92 -17.55
N PRO A 161 14.29 -15.19 -17.37
CA PRO A 161 13.62 -15.95 -18.43
C PRO A 161 12.30 -15.32 -18.89
N LEU A 162 11.49 -14.80 -17.96
CA LEU A 162 10.24 -14.11 -18.30
C LEU A 162 10.51 -12.87 -19.16
N LEU A 163 11.45 -12.02 -18.75
CA LEU A 163 11.85 -10.83 -19.51
C LEU A 163 12.45 -11.19 -20.87
N ALA A 164 13.27 -12.24 -20.95
CA ALA A 164 13.85 -12.72 -22.20
C ALA A 164 12.77 -13.21 -23.19
N ARG A 165 11.74 -13.91 -22.69
CA ARG A 165 10.58 -14.31 -23.51
C ARG A 165 9.80 -13.10 -24.00
N MET A 166 9.48 -12.15 -23.12
CA MET A 166 8.73 -10.96 -23.52
C MET A 166 9.50 -10.11 -24.53
N ALA A 167 10.83 -10.04 -24.40
CA ALA A 167 11.70 -9.41 -25.39
C ALA A 167 11.70 -10.15 -26.73
N SER A 168 11.78 -11.50 -26.74
CA SER A 168 11.79 -12.28 -27.98
C SER A 168 10.46 -12.23 -28.73
N THR A 169 9.34 -12.12 -28.01
CA THR A 169 8.00 -11.98 -28.60
C THR A 169 7.59 -10.52 -28.86
N SER A 170 8.47 -9.55 -28.56
CA SER A 170 8.18 -8.11 -28.64
C SER A 170 6.87 -7.71 -27.94
N THR A 171 6.55 -8.38 -26.83
CA THR A 171 5.30 -8.17 -26.09
C THR A 171 5.48 -7.04 -25.09
N SER A 172 4.65 -6.00 -25.17
CA SER A 172 4.59 -4.96 -24.14
C SER A 172 4.05 -5.53 -22.84
N PHE A 173 4.66 -5.19 -21.71
CA PHE A 173 4.22 -5.62 -20.39
C PHE A 173 4.33 -4.47 -19.38
N ASP A 174 3.56 -4.56 -18.30
CA ASP A 174 3.64 -3.63 -17.20
C ASP A 174 4.77 -4.05 -16.22
N MET A 175 5.80 -3.19 -16.11
CA MET A 175 6.91 -3.42 -15.19
C MET A 175 6.46 -3.37 -13.72
N GLN A 176 5.45 -2.56 -13.39
CA GLN A 176 4.90 -2.48 -12.04
C GLN A 176 4.26 -3.81 -11.66
N GLU A 177 3.49 -4.40 -12.59
CA GLU A 177 2.87 -5.71 -12.41
C GLU A 177 3.91 -6.80 -12.16
N VAL A 178 4.97 -6.84 -12.97
CA VAL A 178 6.07 -7.82 -12.84
C VAL A 178 6.81 -7.68 -11.50
N MET A 179 7.12 -6.45 -11.09
CA MET A 179 7.82 -6.20 -9.82
C MET A 179 6.94 -6.52 -8.61
N ALA A 180 5.64 -6.21 -8.69
CA ALA A 180 4.68 -6.58 -7.66
C ALA A 180 4.64 -8.10 -7.46
N ARG A 181 4.60 -8.89 -8.55
CA ARG A 181 4.64 -10.36 -8.49
C ARG A 181 5.95 -10.88 -7.88
N LEU A 182 7.09 -10.35 -8.33
CA LEU A 182 8.40 -10.73 -7.81
C LEU A 182 8.47 -10.54 -6.29
N MET A 183 7.98 -9.41 -5.79
CA MET A 183 8.06 -9.12 -4.37
C MET A 183 6.98 -9.78 -3.55
N PHE A 184 5.83 -10.09 -4.15
CA PHE A 184 4.87 -11.00 -3.53
C PHE A 184 5.50 -12.37 -3.29
N ASP A 185 6.17 -12.96 -4.29
CA ASP A 185 6.84 -14.25 -4.18
C ASP A 185 7.95 -14.23 -3.12
N ILE A 186 8.85 -13.23 -3.18
CA ILE A 186 9.95 -13.08 -2.21
C ILE A 186 9.40 -12.92 -0.79
N THR A 187 8.37 -12.10 -0.59
CA THR A 187 7.76 -11.87 0.73
C THR A 187 7.09 -13.15 1.24
N THR A 188 6.34 -13.86 0.40
CA THR A 188 5.66 -15.10 0.78
C THR A 188 6.69 -16.17 1.16
N MET A 189 7.78 -16.31 0.40
CA MET A 189 8.88 -17.21 0.75
C MET A 189 9.53 -16.82 2.07
N THR A 190 9.75 -15.52 2.30
CA THR A 190 10.39 -15.03 3.52
C THR A 190 9.54 -15.29 4.76
N VAL A 191 8.22 -15.16 4.65
CA VAL A 191 7.27 -15.31 5.76
C VAL A 191 6.88 -16.78 6.01
N PHE A 192 6.65 -17.56 4.94
CA PHE A 192 6.12 -18.92 5.02
C PHE A 192 7.12 -20.02 4.68
N GLY A 193 8.28 -19.66 4.13
CA GLY A 193 9.20 -20.64 3.55
C GLY A 193 8.65 -21.31 2.29
N VAL A 194 7.62 -20.75 1.65
CA VAL A 194 7.00 -21.28 0.45
C VAL A 194 6.98 -20.24 -0.65
N ASP A 195 7.49 -20.64 -1.82
CA ASP A 195 7.33 -19.88 -3.04
C ASP A 195 5.94 -20.16 -3.67
N PRO A 196 5.07 -19.15 -3.81
CA PRO A 196 3.76 -19.34 -4.43
C PRO A 196 3.84 -19.39 -5.96
N GLY A 197 4.92 -18.90 -6.58
CA GLY A 197 5.16 -19.01 -8.02
C GLY A 197 4.35 -18.06 -8.89
N PHE A 198 3.95 -16.90 -8.37
CA PHE A 198 3.18 -15.93 -9.17
C PHE A 198 4.03 -15.25 -10.24
N LEU A 199 5.35 -15.11 -10.03
CA LEU A 199 6.29 -14.74 -11.07
C LEU A 199 6.69 -15.98 -11.88
N SER A 200 5.89 -16.30 -12.88
CA SER A 200 6.12 -17.42 -13.79
C SER A 200 5.70 -17.06 -15.22
N LEU A 201 6.02 -17.94 -16.17
CA LEU A 201 5.70 -17.74 -17.59
C LEU A 201 4.20 -17.62 -17.88
N ASP A 202 3.36 -18.18 -17.02
CA ASP A 202 1.90 -18.18 -17.14
C ASP A 202 1.25 -17.02 -16.39
N MET A 203 2.02 -16.27 -15.57
CA MET A 203 1.60 -15.09 -14.82
C MET A 203 0.21 -15.22 -14.16
N PRO A 204 -0.02 -16.24 -13.31
CA PRO A 204 -1.33 -16.49 -12.72
C PRO A 204 -1.86 -15.28 -11.93
N PRO A 205 -3.19 -15.15 -11.80
CA PRO A 205 -3.80 -14.08 -11.02
C PRO A 205 -3.43 -14.19 -9.54
N ILE A 206 -3.26 -13.04 -8.88
CA ILE A 206 -2.92 -12.96 -7.46
C ILE A 206 -4.13 -12.45 -6.67
N ASP A 207 -5.11 -13.32 -6.43
CA ASP A 207 -6.34 -12.97 -5.71
C ASP A 207 -6.04 -12.39 -4.32
N ALA A 208 -4.99 -12.87 -3.65
CA ALA A 208 -4.55 -12.34 -2.36
C ALA A 208 -4.03 -10.90 -2.46
N SER A 209 -3.38 -10.49 -3.55
CA SER A 209 -2.95 -9.10 -3.76
C SER A 209 -4.17 -8.20 -3.95
N LEU A 210 -5.11 -8.59 -4.80
CA LEU A 210 -6.35 -7.84 -5.02
C LEU A 210 -7.19 -7.71 -3.74
N ALA A 211 -7.21 -8.76 -2.93
CA ALA A 211 -7.86 -8.74 -1.63
C ALA A 211 -7.16 -7.77 -0.66
N MET A 212 -5.82 -7.69 -0.64
CA MET A 212 -5.09 -6.68 0.14
C MET A 212 -5.39 -5.25 -0.34
N ASP A 213 -5.44 -5.02 -1.66
CA ASP A 213 -5.79 -3.71 -2.22
C ASP A 213 -7.19 -3.28 -1.76
N THR A 214 -8.14 -4.23 -1.73
CA THR A 214 -9.48 -4.00 -1.19
C THR A 214 -9.45 -3.65 0.31
N VAL A 215 -8.61 -4.30 1.11
CA VAL A 215 -8.43 -3.96 2.54
C VAL A 215 -7.94 -2.53 2.71
N MET A 216 -6.95 -2.11 1.91
CA MET A 216 -6.40 -0.76 1.97
C MET A 216 -7.38 0.30 1.46
N GLU A 217 -8.07 0.04 0.34
CA GLU A 217 -9.10 0.92 -0.22
C GLU A 217 -10.22 1.15 0.80
N VAL A 218 -10.78 0.08 1.37
CA VAL A 218 -11.89 0.19 2.32
C VAL A 218 -11.42 0.78 3.65
N GLY A 219 -10.20 0.47 4.10
CA GLY A 219 -9.59 1.11 5.26
C GLY A 219 -9.47 2.63 5.09
N PHE A 220 -9.04 3.08 3.92
CA PHE A 220 -8.98 4.50 3.57
C PHE A 220 -10.37 5.16 3.54
N LEU A 221 -11.38 4.50 2.96
CA LEU A 221 -12.76 4.98 2.97
C LEU A 221 -13.31 5.13 4.40
N ARG A 222 -13.05 4.14 5.27
CA ARG A 222 -13.45 4.20 6.69
C ARG A 222 -12.82 5.37 7.44
N HIS A 223 -11.59 5.78 7.07
CA HIS A 223 -10.88 6.90 7.69
C HIS A 223 -11.47 8.27 7.31
N THR A 224 -12.15 8.35 6.17
CA THR A 224 -12.79 9.59 5.67
C THR A 224 -14.28 9.67 5.99
N MET A 225 -14.86 8.64 6.58
CA MET A 225 -16.28 8.53 6.89
C MET A 225 -16.55 8.44 8.39
N PRO A 226 -17.67 9.00 8.90
CA PRO A 226 -18.08 8.81 10.28
C PRO A 226 -18.24 7.33 10.66
N ALA A 227 -17.87 6.98 11.88
CA ALA A 227 -17.92 5.59 12.36
C ALA A 227 -19.32 4.95 12.29
N SER A 228 -20.37 5.74 12.48
CA SER A 228 -21.76 5.28 12.35
C SER A 228 -22.09 4.82 10.93
N LEU A 229 -21.58 5.53 9.91
CA LEU A 229 -21.88 5.25 8.52
C LEU A 229 -21.28 3.92 8.07
N TRP A 230 -19.97 3.73 8.23
CA TRP A 230 -19.33 2.49 7.78
C TRP A 230 -19.74 1.28 8.62
N LYS A 231 -20.03 1.44 9.91
CA LYS A 231 -20.60 0.36 10.74
C LYS A 231 -22.00 -0.05 10.27
N THR A 232 -22.81 0.91 9.79
CA THR A 232 -24.13 0.61 9.22
C THR A 232 -23.99 -0.14 7.88
N LEU A 233 -23.08 0.31 7.00
CA LEU A 233 -22.78 -0.40 5.74
C LEU A 233 -22.30 -1.83 5.99
N ARG A 234 -21.52 -2.03 7.06
CA ARG A 234 -21.06 -3.35 7.51
C ARG A 234 -22.22 -4.21 8.00
N TRP A 235 -23.07 -3.65 8.86
CA TRP A 235 -24.22 -4.38 9.40
C TRP A 235 -25.18 -4.83 8.28
N LEU A 236 -25.39 -3.99 7.28
CA LEU A 236 -26.18 -4.31 6.08
C LEU A 236 -25.43 -5.21 5.09
N ASN A 237 -24.12 -5.39 5.25
CA ASN A 237 -23.24 -6.12 4.35
C ASN A 237 -23.36 -5.67 2.88
N ILE A 238 -23.26 -4.35 2.64
CA ILE A 238 -23.39 -3.75 1.31
C ILE A 238 -22.15 -2.91 0.92
N GLY A 239 -21.95 -2.74 -0.38
CA GLY A 239 -20.93 -1.83 -0.93
C GLY A 239 -19.50 -2.21 -0.53
N PRO A 240 -18.65 -1.24 -0.14
CA PRO A 240 -17.25 -1.46 0.24
C PRO A 240 -17.09 -2.50 1.36
N GLU A 241 -18.00 -2.53 2.33
CA GLU A 241 -17.93 -3.44 3.48
C GLU A 241 -18.15 -4.91 3.08
N ARG A 242 -19.03 -5.17 2.10
CA ARG A 242 -19.20 -6.50 1.53
C ARG A 242 -17.94 -6.96 0.79
N ARG A 243 -17.34 -6.09 -0.03
CA ARG A 243 -16.08 -6.38 -0.73
C ARG A 243 -14.98 -6.74 0.28
N LEU A 244 -14.91 -5.98 1.36
CA LEU A 244 -13.95 -6.21 2.43
C LEU A 244 -14.19 -7.55 3.17
N HIS A 245 -15.45 -7.94 3.37
CA HIS A 245 -15.77 -9.26 3.93
C HIS A 245 -15.27 -10.41 3.04
N GLU A 246 -15.50 -10.34 1.72
CA GLU A 246 -14.99 -11.34 0.77
C GLU A 246 -13.46 -11.33 0.67
N ALA A 247 -12.84 -10.15 0.65
CA ALA A 247 -11.39 -10.01 0.65
C ALA A 247 -10.74 -10.70 1.87
N ASN A 248 -11.31 -10.52 3.06
CA ASN A 248 -10.85 -11.20 4.27
C ASN A 248 -10.91 -12.73 4.14
N ARG A 249 -11.93 -13.28 3.46
CA ARG A 249 -12.03 -14.73 3.21
C ARG A 249 -10.92 -15.23 2.28
N VAL A 250 -10.65 -14.50 1.20
CA VAL A 250 -9.56 -14.80 0.26
C VAL A 250 -8.21 -14.80 0.97
N LEU A 251 -7.93 -13.75 1.75
CA LEU A 251 -6.68 -13.63 2.51
C LEU A 251 -6.51 -14.77 3.51
N ARG A 252 -7.56 -15.09 4.28
CA ARG A 252 -7.52 -16.20 5.25
C ARG A 252 -7.25 -17.53 4.58
N ARG A 253 -7.90 -17.81 3.45
CA ARG A 253 -7.65 -19.04 2.68
C ARG A 253 -6.21 -19.08 2.20
N PHE A 254 -5.71 -18.01 1.60
CA PHE A 254 -4.33 -17.92 1.14
C PHE A 254 -3.31 -18.21 2.26
N VAL A 255 -3.52 -17.65 3.46
CA VAL A 255 -2.66 -17.92 4.63
C VAL A 255 -2.65 -19.41 4.96
N VAL A 256 -3.83 -20.01 5.11
CA VAL A 256 -3.98 -21.42 5.51
C VAL A 256 -3.34 -22.34 4.47
N ASP A 257 -3.64 -22.15 3.19
CA ASP A 257 -3.12 -22.98 2.11
C ASP A 257 -1.58 -22.89 2.04
N THR A 258 -1.03 -21.68 2.23
CA THR A 258 0.43 -21.47 2.20
C THR A 258 1.12 -22.08 3.42
N MET A 259 0.49 -22.02 4.60
CA MET A 259 0.99 -22.70 5.81
C MET A 259 1.04 -24.21 5.64
N GLU A 260 -0.03 -24.80 5.10
CA GLU A 260 -0.11 -26.25 4.89
C GLU A 260 0.98 -26.71 3.92
N ARG A 261 1.18 -25.98 2.83
CA ARG A 261 2.30 -26.22 1.89
C ARG A 261 3.68 -26.10 2.55
N GLY A 262 3.83 -25.17 3.50
CA GLY A 262 5.08 -24.97 4.24
C GLY A 262 5.40 -26.16 5.15
N LYS A 263 4.38 -26.71 5.81
CA LYS A 263 4.52 -27.91 6.67
C LYS A 263 4.89 -29.16 5.87
N THR A 264 4.29 -29.37 4.69
CA THR A 264 4.59 -30.53 3.85
C THR A 264 6.00 -30.51 3.28
N ASN A 265 6.59 -29.33 3.09
CA ASN A 265 7.94 -29.16 2.51
C ASN A 265 9.06 -29.24 3.56
N GLY A 266 8.78 -29.72 4.78
CA GLY A 266 9.78 -29.89 5.84
C GLY A 266 10.22 -28.58 6.50
N GLY A 267 9.40 -27.52 6.42
CA GLY A 267 9.65 -26.28 7.14
C GLY A 267 9.62 -26.50 8.65
N GLN A 268 10.74 -26.20 9.34
CA GLN A 268 10.79 -26.14 10.79
C GLN A 268 9.87 -25.02 11.29
N TYR A 269 8.67 -25.37 11.73
CA TYR A 269 7.91 -24.58 12.68
C TYR A 269 7.96 -25.36 14.00
N GLU A 270 8.80 -24.91 14.93
CA GLU A 270 8.67 -25.33 16.32
C GLU A 270 7.28 -24.92 16.83
N ASP A 271 6.68 -25.80 17.63
CA ASP A 271 5.33 -25.74 18.18
C ASP A 271 4.91 -24.34 18.67
N GLU A 272 4.02 -23.66 17.94
CA GLU A 272 3.17 -22.62 18.51
C GLU A 272 1.73 -22.80 17.99
N GLU A 273 0.90 -23.41 18.84
CA GLU A 273 -0.51 -23.74 18.66
C GLU A 273 -1.45 -22.51 18.49
N ASN A 274 -0.89 -21.31 18.26
CA ASN A 274 -1.62 -20.04 18.11
C ASN A 274 -1.40 -19.33 16.75
N CYS A 275 -0.72 -20.02 15.82
CA CYS A 275 -0.10 -19.46 14.61
C CYS A 275 -1.01 -18.84 13.51
N PRO A 276 -2.33 -19.13 13.35
CA PRO A 276 -3.09 -18.56 12.23
C PRO A 276 -3.24 -17.04 12.31
N LYS A 277 -3.42 -16.48 13.52
CA LYS A 277 -3.64 -15.04 13.72
C LYS A 277 -2.34 -14.25 13.63
N GLU A 278 -1.26 -14.81 14.18
CA GLU A 278 0.05 -14.17 14.17
C GLU A 278 0.69 -14.20 12.77
N LEU A 279 0.37 -15.22 11.96
CA LEU A 279 0.87 -15.32 10.60
C LEU A 279 0.05 -14.54 9.58
N ALA A 280 -1.29 -14.51 9.70
CA ALA A 280 -2.12 -13.53 8.99
C ALA A 280 -1.69 -12.10 9.33
N LEU A 281 -1.20 -11.93 10.56
CA LEU A 281 -0.63 -10.67 10.98
C LEU A 281 0.73 -10.36 10.33
N TYR A 282 1.66 -11.32 10.32
CA TYR A 282 2.95 -11.14 9.63
C TYR A 282 2.75 -10.88 8.14
N LEU A 283 1.80 -11.58 7.50
CA LEU A 283 1.42 -11.32 6.12
C LEU A 283 0.89 -9.93 5.89
N SER A 284 -0.13 -9.53 6.66
CA SER A 284 -0.75 -8.22 6.48
C SER A 284 0.27 -7.10 6.69
N THR A 285 1.20 -7.27 7.63
CA THR A 285 2.28 -6.31 7.92
C THR A 285 3.38 -6.32 6.85
N SER A 286 3.85 -7.51 6.43
CA SER A 286 4.90 -7.64 5.43
C SER A 286 4.41 -7.20 4.06
N MET A 287 3.18 -7.56 3.68
CA MET A 287 2.58 -7.14 2.42
C MET A 287 2.24 -5.65 2.41
N THR A 288 1.64 -5.08 3.48
CA THR A 288 1.43 -3.62 3.52
C THR A 288 2.75 -2.86 3.54
N GLN A 289 3.79 -3.37 4.20
CA GLN A 289 5.10 -2.76 4.15
C GLN A 289 5.73 -2.92 2.77
N THR A 290 5.59 -4.05 2.07
CA THR A 290 6.03 -4.19 0.67
C THR A 290 5.26 -3.24 -0.25
N THR A 291 3.94 -3.13 -0.12
CA THR A 291 3.11 -2.21 -0.91
C THR A 291 3.48 -0.76 -0.62
N LEU A 292 3.55 -0.34 0.66
CA LEU A 292 3.96 1.02 1.06
C LEU A 292 5.39 1.35 0.64
N THR A 293 6.32 0.41 0.85
CA THR A 293 7.73 0.60 0.48
C THR A 293 7.88 0.57 -1.04
N MET A 294 7.06 -0.16 -1.80
CA MET A 294 7.06 -0.08 -3.27
C MET A 294 6.37 1.17 -3.80
N THR A 295 5.18 1.54 -3.33
CA THR A 295 4.54 2.79 -3.76
C THR A 295 5.40 4.00 -3.40
N CYS A 296 6.07 3.99 -2.24
CA CYS A 296 7.01 5.05 -1.88
C CYS A 296 8.34 4.93 -2.62
N SER A 297 8.95 3.75 -2.77
CA SER A 297 10.29 3.60 -3.36
C SER A 297 10.26 3.47 -4.87
N VAL A 298 9.35 2.71 -5.46
CA VAL A 298 9.13 2.67 -6.92
C VAL A 298 8.42 3.95 -7.38
N GLY A 299 7.50 4.51 -6.59
CA GLY A 299 6.93 5.83 -6.87
C GLY A 299 7.95 6.95 -6.75
N HIS A 300 8.77 7.03 -5.68
CA HIS A 300 9.87 7.99 -5.65
C HIS A 300 10.95 7.66 -6.68
N SER A 301 11.31 6.41 -6.95
CA SER A 301 12.32 6.10 -7.95
C SER A 301 11.83 6.41 -9.35
N LEU A 302 10.58 6.10 -9.73
CA LEU A 302 10.02 6.42 -11.04
C LEU A 302 9.65 7.91 -11.16
N ALA A 303 9.12 8.55 -10.11
CA ALA A 303 8.85 9.99 -10.11
C ALA A 303 10.14 10.81 -10.04
N SER A 304 11.16 10.37 -9.29
CA SER A 304 12.51 10.96 -9.35
C SER A 304 13.22 10.62 -10.67
N CYS A 305 12.84 9.56 -11.37
CA CYS A 305 13.28 9.30 -12.75
C CYS A 305 12.53 10.13 -13.80
N SER A 306 11.34 10.65 -13.47
CA SER A 306 10.51 11.45 -14.37
C SER A 306 10.64 12.96 -14.12
N LEU A 307 10.95 13.38 -12.88
CA LEU A 307 11.20 14.78 -12.47
C LEU A 307 12.69 15.08 -12.25
N GLY A 308 13.50 14.05 -11.99
CA GLY A 308 14.95 14.11 -12.08
C GLY A 308 15.40 13.55 -13.41
N GLY A 309 15.72 14.42 -14.36
CA GLY A 309 16.50 14.02 -15.52
C GLY A 309 17.78 13.30 -15.07
N THR A 310 18.14 12.28 -15.84
CA THR A 310 19.42 11.53 -15.79
C THR A 310 19.59 10.51 -14.64
N GLN A 311 19.09 9.28 -14.83
CA GLN A 311 19.97 8.10 -14.91
C GLN A 311 19.23 6.77 -15.18
N SER A 312 18.03 6.52 -14.66
CA SER A 312 17.38 5.20 -14.85
C SER A 312 16.49 5.10 -16.10
N ALA A 313 15.81 6.20 -16.49
CA ALA A 313 15.06 6.24 -17.75
C ALA A 313 15.97 6.22 -18.99
N GLN A 314 17.24 6.64 -18.84
CA GLN A 314 18.28 6.48 -19.88
C GLN A 314 18.79 5.04 -20.00
N LEU A 315 18.58 4.17 -19.01
CA LEU A 315 18.95 2.75 -19.14
C LEU A 315 17.93 1.99 -20.01
N CYS A 316 16.63 2.06 -19.73
CA CYS A 316 15.68 1.32 -20.56
C CYS A 316 15.43 1.97 -21.94
N HIS A 317 15.40 3.31 -22.03
CA HIS A 317 15.20 3.99 -23.32
C HIS A 317 16.50 4.16 -24.12
N GLY A 318 17.65 4.27 -23.43
CA GLY A 318 18.97 4.31 -24.07
C GLY A 318 19.42 2.96 -24.63
N TYR A 319 18.99 1.82 -24.10
CA TYR A 319 19.35 0.52 -24.69
C TYR A 319 18.69 0.26 -26.06
N SER A 320 17.54 0.89 -26.34
CA SER A 320 16.91 0.84 -27.66
C SER A 320 17.59 1.77 -28.69
N THR A 321 18.48 2.69 -28.26
CA THR A 321 19.11 3.71 -29.12
C THR A 321 20.63 3.84 -28.94
N ALA A 322 21.26 2.97 -28.14
CA ALA A 322 22.68 3.06 -27.79
C ALA A 322 23.60 2.59 -28.92
N SER A 323 24.70 3.33 -29.11
CA SER A 323 25.83 2.92 -29.94
C SER A 323 26.44 1.58 -29.46
N PRO A 324 26.85 0.66 -30.36
CA PRO A 324 27.36 -0.68 -30.03
C PRO A 324 28.48 -0.74 -28.97
N ARG A 325 29.23 0.36 -28.78
CA ARG A 325 30.32 0.44 -27.81
C ARG A 325 29.84 0.45 -26.35
N THR A 326 28.66 1.00 -26.07
CA THR A 326 28.14 1.11 -24.69
C THR A 326 27.57 -0.23 -24.20
N LEU A 327 26.94 -0.99 -25.10
CA LEU A 327 26.45 -2.35 -24.83
C LEU A 327 27.59 -3.34 -24.53
N MET A 328 28.71 -3.24 -25.26
CA MET A 328 29.89 -4.09 -24.99
C MET A 328 30.57 -3.79 -23.64
N SER A 329 30.55 -2.55 -23.18
CA SER A 329 31.17 -2.16 -21.91
C SER A 329 30.41 -2.72 -20.69
N CYS A 330 29.07 -2.67 -20.71
CA CYS A 330 28.25 -3.28 -19.66
C CYS A 330 28.33 -4.81 -19.66
N GLN A 331 28.32 -5.46 -20.83
CA GLN A 331 28.52 -6.91 -20.92
C GLN A 331 29.92 -7.33 -20.42
N SER A 332 30.97 -6.56 -20.72
CA SER A 332 32.34 -6.83 -20.26
C SER A 332 32.47 -6.73 -18.73
N SER A 333 31.77 -5.79 -18.09
CA SER A 333 31.77 -5.64 -16.62
C SER A 333 31.04 -6.78 -15.89
N VAL A 334 29.94 -7.28 -16.46
CA VAL A 334 29.22 -8.48 -15.96
C VAL A 334 30.02 -9.77 -16.22
N MET A 335 30.75 -9.85 -17.35
CA MET A 335 31.56 -11.02 -17.68
C MET A 335 32.84 -11.10 -16.82
N ASN A 336 33.45 -9.96 -16.49
CA ASN A 336 34.62 -9.90 -15.59
C ASN A 336 34.26 -10.21 -14.12
N SER A 337 33.05 -9.87 -13.67
CA SER A 337 32.58 -10.26 -12.33
C SER A 337 32.31 -11.76 -12.21
N HIS A 338 31.86 -12.42 -13.28
CA HIS A 338 31.75 -13.89 -13.34
C HIS A 338 33.12 -14.61 -13.40
N LEU A 339 34.13 -14.03 -14.04
CA LEU A 339 35.49 -14.60 -14.09
C LEU A 339 36.23 -14.50 -12.74
N LEU A 340 36.00 -13.42 -11.98
CA LEU A 340 36.53 -13.25 -10.62
C LEU A 340 35.89 -14.19 -9.60
N GLN A 341 34.66 -14.66 -9.82
CA GLN A 341 34.02 -15.68 -8.98
C GLN A 341 34.44 -17.13 -9.29
N ARG A 342 35.01 -17.41 -10.47
CA ARG A 342 35.53 -18.75 -10.84
C ARG A 342 36.99 -18.99 -10.45
N THR A 343 37.68 -17.98 -9.93
CA THR A 343 39.11 -18.03 -9.58
C THR A 343 39.38 -18.02 -8.06
N LYS A 344 38.37 -18.34 -7.25
CA LYS A 344 38.52 -18.61 -5.81
C LYS A 344 37.97 -19.97 -5.44
#